data_AF-A0A377ZPG4-F1
#
_entry.id   AF-A0A377ZPG4-F1
#
_cell.length_a   1.000
_cell.length_b   1.000
_cell.length_c   1.000
_cell.angle_alpha   90.00
_cell.angle_beta   90.00
_cell.angle_gamma   90.00
#
_symmetry.space_group_name_H-M   'P 1'
#
loop_
_entity.id
_entity.type
_entity.pdbx_description
1 polymer ?
#
loop_
_entity_poly.entity_id
_entity_poly.type
_entity_poly.pdbx_seq_one_letter_code
_entity_poly.pdbx_strand_id
1 'polypeptide(L)' 'MLRRLQKFAAPSPVVRVGEFVLDEQAAAISWFGQPLNLTRYEFLLLKTLLHAPVASSPVSS' A
#
# COMPACT_ATOMS: atom_id res chain seq x y z
N MET A 1 21.33 28.65 -3.82
CA MET A 1 20.04 28.47 -3.13
C MET A 1 19.09 27.72 -4.06
N LEU A 2 18.98 26.39 -3.99
CA LEU A 2 17.99 25.65 -4.79
C LEU A 2 16.64 25.67 -4.07
N ARG A 3 15.61 26.22 -4.72
CA ARG A 3 14.22 26.21 -4.24
C ARG A 3 13.74 24.76 -4.18
N ARG A 4 13.29 24.29 -3.00
CA ARG A 4 12.56 23.02 -2.87
C ARG A 4 11.28 23.16 -3.70
N LEU A 5 11.19 22.42 -4.80
CA LEU A 5 9.95 22.27 -5.53
C LEU A 5 8.98 21.53 -4.60
N GLN A 6 8.05 22.27 -3.97
CA GLN A 6 6.88 21.64 -3.38
C GLN A 6 6.09 21.05 -4.54
N LYS A 7 6.39 19.80 -4.86
CA LYS A 7 5.62 19.02 -5.80
C LYS A 7 4.26 18.83 -5.12
N PHE A 8 3.33 19.72 -5.46
CA PHE A 8 1.90 19.53 -5.25
C PHE A 8 1.52 18.26 -6.01
N ALA A 9 1.77 17.10 -5.40
CA ALA A 9 1.06 15.90 -5.75
C ALA A 9 -0.34 16.11 -5.17
N ALA A 10 -1.35 16.20 -6.05
CA ALA A 10 -2.72 15.94 -5.64
C ALA A 10 -2.68 14.68 -4.76
N PRO A 11 -3.38 14.65 -3.61
CA PRO A 11 -3.38 13.47 -2.77
C PRO A 11 -3.95 12.33 -3.61
N SER A 12 -3.05 11.48 -4.14
CA SER A 12 -3.44 10.19 -4.69
C SER A 12 -4.24 9.49 -3.59
N PRO A 13 -5.31 8.75 -3.91
CA PRO A 13 -6.02 7.97 -2.91
C PRO A 13 -5.06 6.90 -2.35
N VAL A 14 -4.30 7.27 -1.33
CA VAL A 14 -3.36 6.40 -0.65
C VAL A 14 -4.12 5.70 0.45
N VAL A 15 -4.31 4.40 0.29
CA VAL A 15 -5.00 3.55 1.28
C VAL A 15 -3.98 3.14 2.34
N ARG A 16 -4.32 3.33 3.62
CA ARG A 16 -3.48 2.87 4.73
C ARG A 16 -4.12 1.63 5.36
N VAL A 17 -3.37 0.53 5.40
CA VAL A 17 -3.78 -0.73 6.03
C VAL A 17 -2.73 -1.09 7.07
N GLY A 18 -2.99 -0.76 8.33
CA GLY A 18 -1.99 -0.85 9.39
C GLY A 18 -0.75 -0.01 9.06
N GLU A 19 0.42 -0.65 9.03
CA GLU A 19 1.71 -0.03 8.69
C GLU A 19 2.01 0.01 7.18
N PHE A 20 1.10 -0.52 6.35
CA PHE A 20 1.21 -0.49 4.90
C PHE A 20 0.49 0.73 4.32
N VAL A 21 1.15 1.35 3.35
CA VAL A 21 0.67 2.52 2.61
C VAL A 21 0.60 2.15 1.14
N LEU A 22 -0.60 2.01 0.60
CA LEU A 22 -0.87 1.56 -0.76
C LEU A 22 -1.25 2.75 -1.62
N ASP A 23 -0.52 2.95 -2.71
CA ASP A 23 -0.90 3.87 -3.79
C ASP A 23 -1.50 3.05 -4.93
N GLU A 24 -2.83 3.05 -5.01
CA GLU A 24 -3.55 2.29 -6.03
C GLU A 24 -3.31 2.82 -7.45
N GLN A 25 -3.04 4.12 -7.61
CA GLN A 25 -2.72 4.67 -8.93
C GLN A 25 -1.32 4.27 -9.38
N ALA A 26 -0.35 4.30 -8.46
CA ALA A 26 1.03 3.96 -8.77
C ALA A 26 1.31 2.44 -8.73
N ALA A 27 0.34 1.63 -8.31
CA ALA A 27 0.53 0.21 -7.99
C ALA A 27 1.76 -0.01 -7.07
N ALA A 28 1.93 0.88 -6.09
CA ALA A 28 3.07 0.92 -5.20
C ALA A 28 2.63 0.71 -3.75
N ILE A 29 3.47 0.07 -2.95
CA ILE A 29 3.22 -0.16 -1.52
C ILE A 29 4.44 0.30 -0.75
N SER A 30 4.24 0.98 0.37
CA SER A 30 5.31 1.31 1.31
C SER A 30 5.02 0.69 2.68
N TRP A 31 6.05 0.21 3.36
CA TRP A 31 5.98 -0.34 4.71
C TRP A 31 6.93 0.43 5.62
N PHE A 32 6.43 0.98 6.73
CA PHE A 32 7.20 1.89 7.61
C PHE A 32 7.88 3.05 6.86
N GLY A 33 7.24 3.56 5.79
CA GLY A 33 7.79 4.63 4.96
C GLY A 33 8.87 4.19 3.96
N GLN A 34 9.20 2.89 3.89
CA GLN A 34 10.06 2.34 2.84
C GLN A 34 9.21 1.78 1.68
N PRO A 35 9.40 2.27 0.44
CA PRO A 35 8.71 1.72 -0.72
C PRO A 35 9.20 0.29 -1.02
N LEU A 36 8.26 -0.61 -1.27
CA LEU A 36 8.51 -1.99 -1.67
C LEU A 36 8.54 -2.06 -3.20
N ASN A 37 9.64 -2.54 -3.77
CA ASN A 37 9.76 -2.81 -5.21
C ASN A 37 9.08 -4.14 -5.54
N LEU A 38 7.75 -4.09 -5.70
CA LEU A 38 6.94 -5.23 -6.05
C LEU A 38 6.71 -5.31 -7.57
N THR A 39 6.68 -6.53 -8.10
CA THR A 39 6.09 -6.76 -9.42
C THR A 39 4.57 -6.59 -9.35
N ARG A 40 3.92 -6.46 -10.51
CA ARG A 40 2.47 -6.27 -10.60
C ARG A 40 1.68 -7.41 -9.92
N TYR A 41 2.18 -8.64 -9.96
CA TYR A 41 1.54 -9.78 -9.29
C TYR A 41 1.70 -9.73 -7.77
N GLU A 42 2.88 -9.38 -7.28
CA GLU A 42 3.12 -9.23 -5.84
C GLU A 42 2.28 -8.10 -5.25
N PHE A 43 2.13 -6.98 -5.96
CA PHE A 43 1.22 -5.91 -5.58
C PHE A 43 -0.22 -6.43 -5.43
N LEU A 44 -0.73 -7.14 -6.43
CA LEU A 44 -2.10 -7.68 -6.41
C LEU A 44 -2.29 -8.71 -5.30
N LEU A 45 -1.30 -9.58 -5.07
CA LEU A 45 -1.33 -10.57 -4.00
C LEU A 45 -1.36 -9.89 -2.63
N LEU A 46 -0.42 -8.96 -2.37
CA LEU A 46 -0.33 -8.26 -1.10
C LEU A 46 -1.59 -7.43 -0.84
N LYS A 47 -2.07 -6.69 -1.85
CA LYS A 47 -3.35 -5.98 -1.79
C LYS A 47 -4.49 -6.93 -1.40
N THR A 48 -4.57 -8.08 -2.04
CA THR A 48 -5.63 -9.07 -1.75
C THR A 48 -5.52 -9.58 -0.31
N LEU A 49 -4.32 -9.92 0.16
CA LEU A 49 -4.08 -10.37 1.53
C LEU A 49 -4.39 -9.31 2.59
N LEU A 50 -4.14 -8.03 2.28
CA LEU A 50 -4.43 -6.91 3.16
C LEU A 50 -5.93 -6.60 3.26
N HIS A 51 -6.68 -6.76 2.17
CA HIS A 51 -8.12 -6.51 2.14
C HIS A 51 -8.97 -7.72 2.55
N ALA A 52 -8.47 -8.92 2.30
CA ALA A 52 -9.08 -10.17 2.68
C ALA A 52 -8.03 -10.96 3.48
N PRO A 53 -7.94 -10.78 4.81
CA PRO A 53 -7.12 -11.65 5.63
C PRO A 53 -7.65 -13.06 5.39
N VAL A 54 -6.83 -13.89 4.73
CA VAL A 54 -7.17 -15.27 4.40
C VAL A 54 -7.68 -15.96 5.65
N ALA A 55 -8.98 -16.27 5.64
CA ALA A 55 -9.68 -17.21 6.51
C ALA A 55 -9.11 -17.33 7.93
N SER A 56 -9.40 -16.36 8.81
CA SER A 56 -9.75 -16.78 10.16
C SER A 56 -11.06 -17.56 10.03
N SER A 57 -10.97 -18.86 9.81
CA SER A 57 -12.10 -19.76 10.07
C SER A 57 -12.73 -19.34 11.40
N PRO A 58 -14.05 -19.15 11.50
CA PRO A 58 -14.68 -19.10 12.79
C PRO A 58 -14.52 -20.50 13.39
N VAL A 59 -13.44 -20.74 14.14
CA VAL A 59 -13.39 -21.85 15.08
C VAL A 59 -14.36 -21.48 16.20
N SER A 60 -15.64 -21.69 15.94
CA SER A 60 -16.66 -21.80 16.96
C SER A 60 -16.56 -23.21 17.52
N SER A 61 -15.92 -23.35 18.68
CA SER A 61 -16.13 -24.45 19.64
C SER A 61 -15.65 -24.01 21.01
#